data_AF-R7SHE5-F1
#
_entry.id   AF-R7SHE5-F1
#
_cell.length_a   1.000
_cell.length_b   1.000
_cell.length_c   1.000
_cell.angle_alpha   90.00
_cell.angle_beta   90.00
_cell.angle_gamma   90.00
#
_symmetry.space_group_name_H-M   'P 1'
#
loop_
_entity.id
_entity.type
_entity.pdbx_description
1 polymer ?
#
loop_
_entity_poly.entity_id
_entity_poly.type
_entity_poly.pdbx_seq_one_letter_code
_entity_poly.pdbx_strand_id
1 'polypeptide(L)'
;LQYRITAPSLPSFARRDPVDLLAIISSMVNAVIKRLQAIFDRKDQLLDIPHNHRLVLQRIGDRLEWILDNITENGTSWTCSQQQNIDWFCNKFGKVKFSGLGQNFERVVEALVELERFGYLDWIVV
;
A
#
# COMPACT_ATOMS: atom_id res chain seq x y z
N LEU A 1 -2.21 14.87 -20.39
CA LEU A 1 -1.78 15.46 -19.10
C LEU A 1 -2.12 14.48 -17.99
N GLN A 2 -1.16 13.62 -17.60
CA GLN A 2 -1.30 12.78 -16.42
C GLN A 2 -1.12 13.67 -15.19
N TYR A 3 -2.19 13.93 -14.45
CA TYR A 3 -2.12 14.56 -13.15
C TYR A 3 -1.47 13.58 -12.17
N ARG A 4 -0.15 13.71 -11.93
CA ARG A 4 0.49 13.10 -10.77
C ARG A 4 0.06 13.90 -9.55
N ILE A 5 -0.86 13.34 -8.77
CA ILE A 5 -1.28 13.91 -7.49
C ILE A 5 -0.05 13.83 -6.58
N THR A 6 0.55 14.97 -6.27
CA THR A 6 1.57 15.06 -5.23
C THR A 6 0.85 15.01 -3.89
N ALA A 7 1.26 14.09 -3.03
CA ALA A 7 0.81 13.99 -1.65
C ALA A 7 0.96 15.35 -0.93
N PRO A 8 -0.05 15.80 -0.15
CA PRO A 8 0.11 16.93 0.75
C PRO A 8 1.25 16.66 1.74
N SER A 9 2.09 17.66 2.00
CA SER A 9 3.17 17.58 2.99
C SER A 9 2.56 17.33 4.38
N LEU A 10 2.82 16.15 4.95
CA LEU A 10 2.33 15.80 6.29
C LEU A 10 3.22 16.44 7.38
N PRO A 11 2.62 17.03 8.43
CA PRO A 11 3.36 17.54 9.59
C PRO A 11 4.11 16.45 10.38
N SER A 12 3.76 15.16 10.21
CA SER A 12 4.29 14.05 11.02
C SER A 12 5.78 13.77 10.80
N PHE A 13 6.34 14.23 9.68
CA PHE A 13 7.73 14.02 9.30
C PHE A 13 8.67 15.16 9.74
N ALA A 14 8.15 16.32 10.12
CA ALA A 14 8.96 17.52 10.30
C ALA A 14 9.83 17.53 11.59
N ARG A 15 9.74 16.51 12.46
CA ARG A 15 10.41 16.50 13.78
C ARG A 15 10.92 15.13 14.27
N ARG A 16 10.89 14.09 13.44
CA ARG A 16 11.31 12.74 13.84
C ARG A 16 12.66 12.39 13.24
N ASP A 17 13.43 11.60 13.97
CA ASP A 17 14.69 11.05 13.47
C ASP A 17 14.41 10.20 12.21
N PRO A 18 15.27 10.25 11.18
CA PRO A 18 15.08 9.44 9.97
C PRO A 18 14.93 7.94 10.25
N VAL A 19 15.61 7.40 11.26
CA VAL A 19 15.52 5.98 11.65
C VAL A 19 14.14 5.69 12.24
N ASP A 20 13.61 6.57 13.10
CA ASP A 20 12.26 6.43 13.66
C ASP A 20 11.20 6.45 12.56
N LEU A 21 11.36 7.32 11.57
CA LEU A 21 10.44 7.43 10.43
C LEU A 21 10.42 6.15 9.59
N LEU A 22 11.58 5.55 9.33
CA LEU A 22 11.65 4.28 8.60
C LEU A 22 11.05 3.12 9.40
N ALA A 23 11.25 3.09 10.72
CA ALA A 23 10.62 2.09 11.58
C ALA A 23 9.08 2.22 11.55
N ILE A 24 8.55 3.44 11.55
CA ILE A 24 7.11 3.69 11.44
C ILE A 24 6.57 3.23 10.08
N ILE A 25 7.23 3.63 8.98
CA ILE A 25 6.82 3.22 7.63
C ILE A 25 6.88 1.70 7.50
N SER A 26 7.95 1.05 7.97
CA SER A 26 8.10 -0.40 7.97
C SER A 26 6.95 -1.09 8.73
N SER A 27 6.61 -0.57 9.91
CA SER A 27 5.47 -1.07 10.69
C SER A 27 4.14 -0.93 9.95
N MET A 28 3.90 0.21 9.31
CA MET A 28 2.70 0.46 8.51
C MET A 28 2.60 -0.47 7.30
N VAL A 29 3.69 -0.65 6.56
CA VAL A 29 3.77 -1.55 5.40
C VAL A 29 3.49 -2.98 5.83
N ASN A 30 4.13 -3.46 6.90
CA ASN A 30 3.89 -4.81 7.43
C ASN A 30 2.43 -5.02 7.85
N ALA A 31 1.80 -4.02 8.48
CA ALA A 31 0.38 -4.08 8.83
C ALA A 31 -0.53 -4.17 7.59
N VAL A 32 -0.19 -3.46 6.52
CA VAL A 32 -0.92 -3.52 5.24
C VAL A 32 -0.73 -4.87 4.56
N ILE A 33 0.49 -5.40 4.50
CA ILE A 33 0.77 -6.75 3.96
C ILE A 33 -0.08 -7.80 4.67
N LYS A 34 -0.12 -7.79 6.00
CA LYS A 34 -0.96 -8.74 6.77
C LYS A 34 -2.45 -8.63 6.43
N ARG A 35 -2.96 -7.41 6.21
CA ARG A 35 -4.36 -7.21 5.80
C ARG A 35 -4.60 -7.67 4.37
N LEU A 36 -3.67 -7.42 3.46
CA LEU A 36 -3.75 -7.89 2.08
C LEU A 36 -3.71 -9.42 2.03
N GLN A 37 -2.89 -10.07 2.85
CA GLN A 37 -2.85 -11.53 2.99
C GLN A 37 -4.23 -12.12 3.32
N ALA A 38 -5.01 -11.45 4.19
CA ALA A 38 -6.36 -11.89 4.52
C ALA A 38 -7.32 -11.92 3.31
N ILE A 39 -7.01 -11.21 2.22
CA ILE A 39 -7.73 -11.30 0.94
C ILE A 39 -7.28 -12.55 0.18
N PHE A 40 -5.96 -12.79 0.08
CA PHE A 40 -5.40 -13.96 -0.59
C PHE A 40 -5.75 -15.29 0.09
N ASP A 41 -5.94 -15.27 1.41
CA ASP A 41 -6.38 -16.45 2.18
C ASP A 41 -7.80 -16.89 1.81
N ARG A 42 -8.61 -15.99 1.24
CA ARG A 42 -9.99 -16.27 0.78
C ARG A 42 -10.00 -16.73 -0.68
N LYS A 43 -9.28 -17.82 -0.96
CA LYS A 43 -9.04 -18.34 -2.32
C LYS A 43 -10.33 -18.51 -3.13
N ASP A 44 -11.36 -19.09 -2.54
CA ASP A 44 -12.63 -19.36 -3.24
C ASP A 44 -13.30 -18.06 -3.71
N GLN A 45 -13.37 -17.05 -2.84
CA GLN A 45 -13.94 -15.74 -3.19
C GLN A 45 -13.05 -14.98 -4.18
N LEU A 46 -11.73 -15.19 -4.10
CA LEU A 46 -10.79 -14.59 -5.04
C LEU A 46 -10.95 -15.17 -6.45
N LEU A 47 -11.38 -16.42 -6.61
CA LEU A 47 -11.64 -17.01 -7.93
C LEU A 47 -12.78 -16.30 -8.67
N ASP A 48 -13.76 -15.76 -7.93
CA ASP A 48 -14.90 -15.01 -8.47
C ASP A 48 -14.53 -13.58 -8.88
N ILE A 49 -13.36 -13.07 -8.45
CA ILE A 49 -12.90 -11.72 -8.79
C ILE A 49 -12.33 -11.67 -10.22
N PRO A 50 -12.66 -10.62 -11.00
CA PRO A 50 -12.09 -10.40 -12.33
C PRO A 50 -10.56 -10.53 -12.34
N HIS A 51 -10.03 -11.21 -13.36
CA HIS A 51 -8.59 -11.51 -13.44
C HIS A 51 -7.72 -10.25 -13.38
N ASN A 52 -8.12 -9.16 -14.03
CA ASN A 52 -7.43 -7.87 -13.98
C ASN A 52 -7.38 -7.27 -12.55
N HIS A 53 -8.44 -7.44 -11.76
CA HIS A 53 -8.45 -6.98 -10.35
C HIS A 53 -7.50 -7.82 -9.49
N ARG A 54 -7.44 -9.14 -9.73
CA ARG A 54 -6.46 -10.01 -9.06
C ARG A 54 -5.01 -9.62 -9.38
N LEU A 55 -4.72 -9.29 -10.64
CA LEU A 55 -3.39 -8.80 -11.04
C LEU A 55 -3.03 -7.49 -10.34
N VAL A 56 -3.99 -6.60 -10.13
CA VAL A 56 -3.77 -5.37 -9.37
C VAL A 56 -3.45 -5.67 -7.89
N LEU A 57 -4.20 -6.58 -7.25
CA LEU A 57 -3.90 -6.98 -5.88
C LEU A 57 -2.52 -7.60 -5.74
N GLN A 58 -2.12 -8.43 -6.71
CA GLN A 58 -0.78 -9.02 -6.75
C GLN A 58 0.30 -7.94 -6.86
N ARG A 59 0.14 -6.99 -7.79
CA ARG A 59 1.07 -5.86 -7.94
C ARG A 59 1.20 -5.02 -6.67
N ILE A 60 0.10 -4.79 -5.96
CA ILE A 60 0.15 -4.12 -4.65
C ILE A 60 1.02 -4.93 -3.68
N GLY A 61 0.80 -6.25 -3.61
CA GLY A 61 1.60 -7.16 -2.79
C GLY A 61 3.08 -7.09 -3.12
N ASP A 62 3.43 -7.28 -4.39
CA ASP A 62 4.82 -7.27 -4.87
C ASP A 62 5.53 -5.95 -4.52
N ARG A 63 4.85 -4.81 -4.67
CA ARG A 63 5.40 -3.48 -4.33
C ARG A 63 5.57 -3.29 -2.83
N LEU A 64 4.65 -3.81 -2.01
CA LEU A 64 4.75 -3.73 -0.54
C LEU A 64 5.88 -4.61 0.00
N GLU A 65 6.04 -5.81 -0.54
CA GLU A 65 7.16 -6.70 -0.22
C GLU A 65 8.48 -6.05 -0.61
N TRP A 66 8.57 -5.49 -1.83
CA TRP A 66 9.75 -4.75 -2.25
C TRP A 66 10.10 -3.60 -1.30
N ILE A 67 9.11 -2.83 -0.84
CA ILE A 67 9.34 -1.77 0.16
C ILE A 67 9.94 -2.37 1.43
N LEU A 68 9.36 -3.45 1.95
CA LEU A 68 9.81 -4.07 3.20
C LEU A 68 11.24 -4.59 3.09
N ASP A 69 11.60 -5.20 1.96
CA ASP A 69 12.94 -5.73 1.71
C ASP A 69 13.99 -4.62 1.58
N ASN A 70 13.60 -3.46 1.03
CA ASN A 70 14.54 -2.38 0.71
C ASN A 70 14.58 -1.26 1.77
N ILE A 71 13.61 -1.16 2.69
CA ILE A 71 13.51 0.00 3.59
C ILE A 71 14.67 0.10 4.59
N THR A 72 15.23 -1.03 5.03
CA THR A 72 16.34 -1.03 6.00
C THR A 72 17.63 -0.53 5.38
N GLU A 73 17.93 -0.95 4.15
CA GLU A 73 19.19 -0.62 3.47
C GLU A 73 19.09 0.68 2.67
N ASN A 74 17.96 0.89 1.98
CA ASN A 74 17.78 1.97 1.02
C ASN A 74 16.82 3.06 1.51
N GLY A 75 16.07 2.85 2.59
CA GLY A 75 15.00 3.76 3.01
C GLY A 75 15.45 5.19 3.30
N THR A 76 16.66 5.37 3.84
CA THR A 76 17.26 6.69 4.10
C THR A 76 17.63 7.44 2.83
N SER A 77 17.84 6.73 1.71
CA SER A 77 18.15 7.30 0.39
C SER A 77 16.91 7.67 -0.42
N TRP A 78 15.73 7.20 -0.02
CA TRP A 78 14.48 7.53 -0.69
C TRP A 78 14.15 9.01 -0.52
N THR A 79 13.66 9.61 -1.60
CA THR A 79 13.19 10.99 -1.57
C THR A 79 12.04 11.14 -0.59
N CYS A 80 11.87 12.36 -0.05
CA CYS A 80 10.73 12.69 0.80
C CYS A 80 9.39 12.36 0.12
N SER A 81 9.27 12.57 -1.20
CA SER A 81 8.06 12.22 -1.95
C SER A 81 7.79 10.72 -1.99
N GLN A 82 8.81 9.87 -2.10
CA GLN A 82 8.64 8.41 -2.09
C GLN A 82 8.16 7.93 -0.72
N GLN A 83 8.79 8.41 0.35
CA GLN A 83 8.38 8.08 1.73
C GLN A 83 6.95 8.55 2.02
N GLN A 84 6.59 9.77 1.60
CA GLN A 84 5.22 10.28 1.73
C GLN A 84 4.23 9.46 0.92
N ASN A 85 4.57 9.04 -0.30
CA ASN A 85 3.68 8.21 -1.09
C ASN A 85 3.39 6.85 -0.41
N ILE A 86 4.41 6.23 0.21
CA ILE A 86 4.20 4.99 0.99
C ILE A 86 3.27 5.26 2.17
N ASP A 87 3.53 6.31 2.94
CA ASP A 87 2.67 6.69 4.08
C ASP A 87 1.21 6.94 3.63
N TRP A 88 1.01 7.70 2.55
CA TRP A 88 -0.32 7.97 2.01
C TRP A 88 -1.02 6.71 1.52
N PHE A 89 -0.31 5.83 0.82
CA PHE A 89 -0.84 4.54 0.39
C PHE A 89 -1.31 3.74 1.61
N CYS A 90 -0.45 3.56 2.62
CA CYS A 90 -0.77 2.82 3.83
C CYS A 90 -1.94 3.46 4.61
N ASN A 91 -1.99 4.79 4.72
CA ASN A 91 -3.08 5.52 5.37
C ASN A 91 -4.41 5.37 4.62
N LYS A 92 -4.39 5.36 3.28
CA LYS A 92 -5.60 5.16 2.45
C LYS A 92 -6.06 3.71 2.49
N PHE A 93 -5.13 2.76 2.40
CA PHE A 93 -5.41 1.34 2.60
C PHE A 93 -6.05 1.11 3.98
N GLY A 94 -5.51 1.72 5.02
CA GLY A 94 -6.00 1.61 6.39
C GLY A 94 -7.45 2.06 6.59
N LYS A 95 -7.98 2.90 5.69
CA LYS A 95 -9.38 3.37 5.69
C LYS A 95 -10.35 2.40 5.02
N VAL A 96 -9.87 1.42 4.27
CA VAL A 96 -10.71 0.37 3.69
C VAL A 96 -11.24 -0.51 4.83
N LYS A 97 -12.56 -0.69 4.88
CA LYS A 97 -13.22 -1.45 5.96
C LYS A 97 -13.20 -2.95 5.64
N PHE A 98 -12.35 -3.68 6.35
CA PHE A 98 -12.27 -5.15 6.29
C PHE A 98 -13.29 -5.86 7.21
N SER A 99 -14.09 -5.10 7.98
CA SER A 99 -15.15 -5.66 8.83
C SER A 99 -16.15 -6.45 7.98
N GLY A 100 -16.38 -7.71 8.34
CA GLY A 100 -17.24 -8.61 7.56
C GLY A 100 -16.66 -8.93 6.18
N LEU A 101 -15.33 -9.06 6.05
CA LEU A 101 -14.63 -9.29 4.78
C LEU A 101 -15.29 -10.37 3.90
N GLY A 102 -15.80 -11.45 4.47
CA GLY A 102 -16.50 -12.48 3.69
C GLY A 102 -17.75 -11.99 2.96
N GLN A 103 -18.51 -11.07 3.56
CA GLN A 103 -19.73 -10.49 2.97
C GLN A 103 -19.42 -9.30 2.05
N ASN A 104 -18.32 -8.58 2.33
CA ASN A 104 -17.95 -7.36 1.61
C ASN A 104 -16.75 -7.58 0.67
N PHE A 105 -16.44 -8.83 0.30
CA PHE A 105 -15.17 -9.20 -0.32
C PHE A 105 -14.90 -8.40 -1.60
N GLU A 106 -15.84 -8.42 -2.54
CA GLU A 106 -15.75 -7.68 -3.80
C GLU A 106 -15.56 -6.18 -3.58
N ARG A 107 -16.36 -5.57 -2.69
CA ARG A 107 -16.24 -4.15 -2.35
C ARG A 107 -14.87 -3.78 -1.75
N VAL A 108 -14.29 -4.66 -0.93
CA VAL A 108 -12.93 -4.46 -0.39
C VAL A 108 -11.92 -4.52 -1.52
N VAL A 109 -12.02 -5.51 -2.41
CA VAL A 109 -11.14 -5.65 -3.58
C VAL A 109 -11.25 -4.42 -4.49
N GLU A 110 -12.45 -3.98 -4.83
CA GLU A 110 -12.67 -2.78 -5.66
C GLU A 110 -12.03 -1.53 -5.06
N ALA A 111 -12.17 -1.33 -3.74
CA ALA A 111 -11.56 -0.20 -3.06
C ALA A 111 -10.01 -0.25 -3.12
N LEU A 112 -9.41 -1.44 -3.07
CA LEU A 112 -7.97 -1.61 -3.22
C LEU A 112 -7.51 -1.43 -4.67
N VAL A 113 -8.30 -1.91 -5.64
CA VAL A 113 -8.04 -1.69 -7.06
C VAL A 113 -8.11 -0.20 -7.39
N GLU A 114 -9.10 0.51 -6.85
CA GLU A 114 -9.21 1.96 -6.96
C GLU A 114 -8.02 2.67 -6.29
N LEU A 115 -7.58 2.18 -5.13
CA LEU A 115 -6.41 2.73 -4.46
C LEU A 115 -5.16 2.67 -5.34
N GLU A 116 -4.93 1.55 -6.03
CA GLU A 116 -3.80 1.41 -6.96
C GLU A 116 -3.84 2.44 -8.09
N ARG A 117 -5.04 2.82 -8.57
CA ARG A 117 -5.18 3.81 -9.66
C ARG A 117 -4.65 5.20 -9.32
N PHE A 118 -4.46 5.52 -8.04
CA PHE A 118 -3.84 6.78 -7.63
C PHE A 118 -2.32 6.78 -7.81
N GLY A 119 -1.69 5.62 -8.06
CA GLY A 119 -0.30 5.55 -8.48
C GLY A 119 0.73 5.95 -7.42
N TYR A 120 0.38 5.90 -6.13
CA TYR A 120 1.32 6.24 -5.05
C TYR A 120 2.60 5.40 -5.12
N LEU A 121 2.48 4.12 -5.50
CA LEU A 121 3.59 3.17 -5.57
C LEU A 121 4.15 2.99 -6.99
N ASP A 122 3.76 3.81 -7.96
CA ASP A 122 4.17 3.63 -9.37
C ASP A 122 5.65 3.88 -9.65
N TRP A 123 6.37 4.49 -8.70
CA TRP A 123 7.81 4.63 -8.79
C TRP A 123 8.57 3.32 -8.50
N ILE A 124 7.88 2.30 -7.97
CA ILE A 124 8.41 0.96 -7.73
C ILE A 124 8.11 0.09 -8.95
N VAL A 125 9.16 -0.41 -9.58
CA VAL A 125 9.12 -1.30 -10.74
C VAL A 125 9.59 -2.68 -10.27
N VAL A 126 8.65 -3.61 -10.20
CA VAL A 126 8.81 -5.02 -9.79
C VAL A 126 8.27 -5.94 -10.87
#